data_AF-M1ZT73-F1
#
_entry.id   AF-M1ZT73-F1
#
_cell.length_a   1.000
_cell.length_b   1.000
_cell.length_c   1.000
_cell.angle_alpha   90.00
_cell.angle_beta   90.00
_cell.angle_gamma   90.00
#
_symmetry.space_group_name_H-M   'P 1'
#
loop_
_entity.id
_entity.type
_entity.pdbx_description
1 polymer ?
#
loop_
_entity_poly.entity_id
_entity_poly.type
_entity_poly.pdbx_seq_one_letter_code
_entity_poly.pdbx_strand_id
1 'polypeptide(L)'
;MVKKKVLELANKIAGGITGGLVKVKPTDPEYKILATVTTDEMAEIALHLEIRKPKSLEEVADLCKKPVDEVEKILYKMAVDGSIKVEKENGVDKYFLELYVPGVMEYMVANRENIKSIQ
;
A
#
# COMPACT_ATOMS: atom_id res chain seq x y z
N MET A 1 -18.14 -0.95 -6.72
CA MET A 1 -17.61 0.13 -7.59
C MET A 1 -16.09 0.01 -7.64
N VAL A 2 -15.43 0.31 -8.77
CA VAL A 2 -13.97 0.25 -8.87
C VAL A 2 -13.35 1.45 -8.14
N LYS A 3 -12.46 1.18 -7.19
CA LYS A 3 -11.66 2.16 -6.45
C LYS A 3 -10.50 2.61 -7.34
N LYS A 4 -10.58 3.84 -7.87
CA LYS A 4 -9.67 4.30 -8.92
C LYS A 4 -8.24 4.45 -8.42
N LYS A 5 -8.05 5.01 -7.23
CA LYS A 5 -6.73 5.21 -6.63
C LYS A 5 -6.10 3.91 -6.18
N VAL A 6 -6.91 2.97 -5.71
CA VAL A 6 -6.44 1.62 -5.44
C VAL A 6 -5.97 0.92 -6.72
N LEU A 7 -6.68 1.08 -7.83
CA LEU A 7 -6.25 0.53 -9.12
C LEU A 7 -4.94 1.17 -9.62
N GLU A 8 -4.78 2.49 -9.44
CA GLU A 8 -3.52 3.19 -9.72
C GLU A 8 -2.37 2.65 -8.86
N LEU A 9 -2.61 2.46 -7.55
CA LEU A 9 -1.62 1.89 -6.63
C LEU A 9 -1.23 0.46 -7.04
N ALA A 10 -2.21 -0.38 -7.37
CA ALA A 10 -1.95 -1.76 -7.82
C ALA A 10 -1.11 -1.77 -9.10
N ASN A 11 -1.39 -0.87 -10.05
CA ASN A 11 -0.60 -0.72 -11.27
C ASN A 11 0.82 -0.21 -10.98
N LYS A 12 1.01 0.71 -10.03
CA LYS A 12 2.33 1.18 -9.62
C LYS A 12 3.17 0.02 -9.07
N ILE A 13 2.60 -0.77 -8.18
CA ILE A 13 3.29 -1.90 -7.54
C ILE A 13 3.62 -2.99 -8.57
N ALA A 14 2.66 -3.41 -9.40
CA ALA A 14 2.86 -4.41 -10.45
C ALA A 14 3.81 -3.92 -11.57
N GLY A 15 3.79 -2.62 -11.86
CA GLY A 15 4.68 -1.98 -12.81
C GLY A 15 6.15 -2.08 -12.43
N GLY A 16 6.47 -2.20 -11.13
CA GLY A 16 7.83 -2.47 -10.67
C GLY A 16 8.40 -3.82 -11.10
N ILE A 17 7.55 -4.79 -11.46
CA ILE A 17 7.95 -6.12 -11.95
C ILE A 17 8.05 -6.14 -13.48
N THR A 18 7.04 -5.59 -14.15
CA THR A 18 6.87 -5.72 -15.61
C THR A 18 7.36 -4.50 -16.40
N GLY A 19 7.89 -3.48 -15.73
CA GLY A 19 8.20 -2.18 -16.36
C GLY A 19 6.95 -1.42 -16.83
N GLY A 20 5.76 -1.77 -16.32
CA GLY A 20 4.48 -1.18 -16.72
C GLY A 20 3.89 -1.74 -18.02
N LEU A 21 4.46 -2.83 -18.57
CA LEU A 21 3.93 -3.49 -19.77
C LEU A 21 2.58 -4.16 -19.52
N VAL A 22 2.38 -4.72 -18.32
CA VAL A 22 1.13 -5.37 -17.92
C VAL A 22 0.39 -4.45 -16.96
N LYS A 23 -0.83 -4.08 -17.32
CA LYS A 23 -1.73 -3.30 -16.47
C LYS A 23 -2.67 -4.21 -15.70
N VAL A 24 -2.75 -3.98 -14.39
CA VAL A 24 -3.68 -4.66 -13.50
C VAL A 24 -5.10 -4.22 -13.84
N LYS A 25 -6.00 -5.19 -13.98
CA LYS A 25 -7.43 -4.98 -14.20
C LYS A 25 -8.20 -5.14 -12.88
N PRO A 26 -9.40 -4.56 -12.76
CA PRO A 26 -10.24 -4.74 -11.58
C PRO A 26 -10.67 -6.20 -11.29
N THR A 27 -10.53 -7.09 -12.28
CA THR A 27 -10.83 -8.52 -12.16
C THR A 27 -9.68 -9.33 -11.57
N ASP A 28 -8.47 -8.76 -11.58
CA ASP A 28 -7.22 -9.46 -11.25
C ASP A 28 -7.05 -9.56 -9.72
N PRO A 29 -6.42 -10.63 -9.22
CA PRO A 29 -6.26 -10.86 -7.78
C PRO A 29 -5.49 -9.74 -7.08
N GLU A 30 -4.47 -9.16 -7.72
CA GLU A 30 -3.66 -8.03 -7.23
C GLU A 30 -4.56 -6.87 -6.79
N TYR A 31 -5.51 -6.48 -7.65
CA TYR A 31 -6.43 -5.40 -7.34
C TYR A 31 -7.47 -5.83 -6.31
N LYS A 32 -8.05 -7.02 -6.43
CA LYS A 32 -9.13 -7.47 -5.53
C LYS A 32 -8.68 -7.56 -4.08
N ILE A 33 -7.50 -8.13 -3.84
CA ILE A 33 -6.92 -8.25 -2.50
C ILE A 33 -6.65 -6.86 -1.93
N LEU A 34 -5.95 -6.00 -2.68
CA LEU A 34 -5.66 -4.63 -2.23
C LEU A 34 -6.93 -3.81 -1.99
N ALA A 35 -7.91 -3.89 -2.89
CA ALA A 35 -9.17 -3.15 -2.79
C ALA A 35 -10.05 -3.60 -1.63
N THR A 36 -9.81 -4.77 -1.05
CA THR A 36 -10.50 -5.21 0.16
C THR A 36 -10.03 -4.40 1.37
N VAL A 37 -8.72 -4.21 1.50
CA VAL A 37 -8.09 -3.65 2.71
C VAL A 37 -7.74 -2.17 2.57
N THR A 38 -7.75 -1.63 1.35
CA THR A 38 -7.33 -0.26 1.05
C THR A 38 -8.48 0.57 0.48
N THR A 39 -8.68 1.78 1.01
CA THR A 39 -9.62 2.78 0.48
C THR A 39 -8.94 3.69 -0.56
N ASP A 40 -9.70 4.49 -1.31
CA ASP A 40 -9.08 5.44 -2.24
C ASP A 40 -8.22 6.49 -1.51
N GLU A 41 -8.64 6.95 -0.32
CA GLU A 41 -7.86 7.88 0.52
C GLU A 41 -6.52 7.26 0.97
N MET A 42 -6.54 6.01 1.43
CA MET A 42 -5.33 5.28 1.79
C MET A 42 -4.39 5.15 0.58
N ALA A 43 -4.96 4.83 -0.57
CA ALA A 43 -4.19 4.70 -1.81
C ALA A 43 -3.58 6.02 -2.27
N GLU A 44 -4.25 7.16 -2.08
CA GLU A 44 -3.69 8.48 -2.39
C GLU A 44 -2.40 8.76 -1.62
N ILE A 45 -2.38 8.44 -0.33
CA ILE A 45 -1.17 8.59 0.50
C ILE A 45 -0.09 7.59 0.05
N ALA A 46 -0.46 6.31 -0.11
CA ALA A 46 0.50 5.27 -0.51
C ALA A 46 1.09 5.47 -1.92
N LEU A 47 0.41 6.21 -2.81
CA LEU A 47 0.94 6.58 -4.12
C LEU A 47 2.17 7.49 -4.04
N HIS A 48 2.38 8.20 -2.93
CA HIS A 48 3.61 8.98 -2.68
C HIS A 48 4.79 8.14 -2.20
N LEU A 49 4.56 6.90 -1.78
CA LEU A 49 5.61 5.95 -1.46
C LEU A 49 6.29 5.42 -2.73
N GLU A 50 7.49 4.89 -2.56
CA GLU A 50 8.26 4.30 -3.64
C GLU A 50 8.57 2.82 -3.33
N ILE A 51 8.76 2.04 -4.39
CA ILE A 51 9.06 0.61 -4.26
C ILE A 51 10.48 0.46 -3.71
N ARG A 52 10.62 -0.22 -2.56
CA ARG A 52 11.90 -0.50 -1.88
C ARG A 52 12.76 0.75 -1.62
N LYS A 53 12.13 1.91 -1.46
CA LYS A 53 12.79 3.17 -1.10
C LYS A 53 12.14 3.71 0.17
N PRO A 54 12.73 3.43 1.34
CA PRO A 54 12.18 3.84 2.63
C PRO A 54 12.12 5.37 2.75
N LYS A 55 10.97 5.91 3.20
CA LYS A 55 10.77 7.34 3.49
C LYS A 55 10.29 7.52 4.93
N SER A 56 10.72 8.59 5.61
CA SER A 56 10.19 8.92 6.93
C SER A 56 8.76 9.40 6.85
N LEU A 57 8.08 9.37 7.99
CA LEU A 57 6.73 9.89 8.13
C LEU A 57 6.63 11.37 7.69
N GLU A 58 7.60 12.19 8.08
CA GLU A 58 7.65 13.62 7.77
C GLU A 58 7.82 13.86 6.26
N GLU A 59 8.67 13.09 5.60
CA GLU A 59 8.85 13.15 4.14
C GLU A 59 7.55 12.82 3.40
N VAL A 60 6.82 11.79 3.88
CA VAL A 60 5.54 11.41 3.26
C VAL A 60 4.46 12.44 3.53
N ALA A 61 4.38 12.98 4.74
CA ALA A 61 3.39 14.01 5.10
C ALA A 61 3.56 15.29 4.27
N ASP A 62 4.81 15.70 4.03
CA ASP A 62 5.14 16.84 3.16
C ASP A 62 4.68 16.60 1.71
N LEU A 63 4.95 15.40 1.16
CA LEU A 63 4.49 15.01 -0.18
C LEU A 63 2.95 14.97 -0.28
N CYS A 64 2.27 14.51 0.77
CA CYS A 64 0.81 14.45 0.85
C CYS A 64 0.17 15.83 1.08
N LYS A 65 0.94 16.82 1.56
CA LYS A 65 0.44 18.12 2.06
C LYS A 65 -0.66 17.95 3.13
N LYS A 66 -0.48 16.98 4.02
CA LYS A 66 -1.42 16.61 5.09
C LYS A 66 -0.75 16.67 6.46
N PRO A 67 -1.53 16.79 7.56
CA PRO A 67 -1.00 16.69 8.91
C PRO A 67 -0.28 15.36 9.15
N VAL A 68 0.85 15.43 9.86
CA VAL A 68 1.70 14.27 10.16
C VAL A 68 0.93 13.18 10.90
N ASP A 69 0.07 13.54 11.86
CA ASP A 69 -0.71 12.60 12.66
C ASP A 69 -1.79 11.87 11.86
N GLU A 70 -2.37 12.52 10.84
CA GLU A 70 -3.31 11.91 9.92
C GLU A 70 -2.61 10.88 9.02
N VAL A 71 -1.46 11.27 8.46
CA VAL A 71 -0.63 10.41 7.61
C VAL A 71 -0.12 9.20 8.39
N GLU A 72 0.30 9.39 9.64
CA GLU A 72 0.81 8.32 10.51
C GLU A 72 -0.24 7.25 10.76
N LYS A 73 -1.45 7.65 11.17
CA LYS A 73 -2.56 6.71 11.43
C LYS A 73 -2.87 5.87 10.21
N ILE A 74 -2.87 6.48 9.03
CA ILE A 74 -3.16 5.78 7.77
C ILE A 74 -2.02 4.83 7.39
N LEU A 75 -0.77 5.30 7.37
CA LEU A 75 0.38 4.47 7.03
C LEU A 75 0.56 3.30 7.99
N TYR A 76 0.40 3.53 9.29
CA TYR A 76 0.49 2.47 10.29
C TYR A 76 -0.60 1.43 10.09
N LYS A 77 -1.86 1.86 9.87
CA LYS A 77 -2.95 0.94 9.55
C LYS A 77 -2.64 0.13 8.28
N MET A 78 -2.19 0.79 7.22
CA MET A 78 -1.84 0.13 5.97
C MET A 78 -0.72 -0.90 6.13
N ALA A 79 0.26 -0.64 7.02
CA ALA A 79 1.33 -1.57 7.34
C ALA A 79 0.81 -2.78 8.12
N VAL A 80 -0.09 -2.57 9.10
CA VAL A 80 -0.78 -3.66 9.83
C VAL A 80 -1.64 -4.51 8.91
N ASP A 81 -2.30 -3.89 7.93
CA ASP A 81 -3.11 -4.58 6.93
C ASP A 81 -2.25 -5.29 5.87
N GLY A 82 -0.91 -5.10 5.89
CA GLY A 82 0.04 -5.71 4.97
C GLY A 82 0.11 -5.06 3.58
N SER A 83 -0.57 -3.93 3.39
CA SER A 83 -0.66 -3.21 2.10
C SER A 83 0.59 -2.38 1.77
N ILE A 84 1.37 -2.01 2.78
CA ILE A 84 2.68 -1.37 2.67
C ILE A 84 3.65 -1.99 3.67
N LYS A 85 4.94 -1.68 3.57
CA LYS A 85 5.95 -2.12 4.53
C LYS A 85 6.42 -0.96 5.40
N VAL A 86 6.66 -1.26 6.67
CA VAL A 86 7.33 -0.37 7.62
C VAL A 86 8.55 -1.09 8.19
N GLU A 87 9.67 -0.38 8.27
CA GLU A 87 10.90 -0.84 8.91
C GLU A 87 11.46 0.25 9.80
N LYS A 88 12.21 -0.12 10.84
CA LYS A 88 12.84 0.84 11.74
C LYS A 88 14.31 1.00 11.37
N GLU A 89 14.69 2.20 10.96
CA GLU A 89 16.06 2.57 10.63
C GLU A 89 16.53 3.66 11.61
N ASN A 90 17.60 3.39 12.37
CA ASN A 90 18.13 4.31 13.38
C ASN A 90 17.08 4.82 14.39
N GLY A 91 16.09 3.99 14.72
CA GLY A 91 15.01 4.34 15.65
C GLY A 91 13.81 5.05 15.01
N VAL A 92 13.90 5.41 13.73
CA VAL A 92 12.84 6.11 12.97
C VAL A 92 12.10 5.11 12.07
N ASP A 93 10.78 5.16 12.08
CA ASP A 93 9.96 4.34 11.20
C ASP A 93 10.03 4.86 9.76
N LYS A 94 10.28 3.94 8.83
CA LYS A 94 10.40 4.21 7.40
C LYS A 94 9.38 3.38 6.63
N TYR A 95 8.65 4.03 5.74
CA TYR A 95 7.54 3.46 4.99
C TYR A 95 7.89 3.34 3.50
N PHE A 96 7.51 2.22 2.88
CA PHE A 96 7.73 1.99 1.45
C PHE A 96 6.80 0.91 0.89
N LEU A 97 6.77 0.79 -0.43
CA LEU A 97 6.05 -0.26 -1.15
C LEU A 97 6.94 -1.48 -1.38
N GLU A 98 6.37 -2.67 -1.26
CA GLU A 98 7.00 -3.91 -1.71
C GLU A 98 6.36 -4.37 -3.02
N LEU A 99 7.07 -5.17 -3.82
CA LEU A 99 6.53 -5.72 -5.07
C LEU A 99 5.41 -6.75 -4.78
N TYR A 100 4.41 -6.81 -5.64
CA TYR A 100 3.40 -7.87 -5.63
C TYR A 100 3.96 -9.17 -6.15
N VAL A 101 4.67 -9.87 -5.28
CA VAL A 101 4.96 -11.29 -5.43
C VAL A 101 4.00 -12.09 -4.54
N PRO A 102 3.63 -13.33 -4.88
CA PRO A 102 2.68 -14.13 -4.12
C PRO A 102 2.95 -14.15 -2.60
N GLY A 103 4.22 -14.26 -2.19
CA GLY A 103 4.61 -14.24 -0.77
C GLY A 103 4.37 -12.90 -0.04
N VAL A 104 4.26 -11.77 -0.74
CA VAL A 104 3.94 -10.47 -0.12
C VAL A 104 2.43 -10.35 0.09
N MET A 105 1.63 -10.93 -0.82
CA MET A 105 0.17 -10.95 -0.66
C MET A 105 -0.26 -11.79 0.54
N GLU A 106 0.55 -12.79 0.94
CA GLU A 106 0.32 -13.58 2.15
C GLU A 106 0.22 -12.70 3.40
N TYR A 107 0.96 -11.58 3.50
CA TYR A 107 0.86 -10.67 4.64
C TYR A 107 -0.54 -10.06 4.78
N MET A 108 -1.22 -9.76 3.66
CA MET A 108 -2.56 -9.18 3.69
C MET A 108 -3.62 -10.18 4.13
N VAL A 109 -3.49 -11.44 3.68
CA VAL A 109 -4.46 -12.51 4.00
C VAL A 109 -4.15 -13.21 5.33
N ALA A 110 -2.93 -13.14 5.83
CA ALA A 110 -2.56 -13.68 7.14
C ALA A 110 -3.13 -12.85 8.31
N ASN A 111 -3.45 -11.57 8.07
CA ASN A 111 -4.13 -10.75 9.06
C ASN A 111 -5.59 -11.21 9.20
N ARG A 112 -5.90 -11.83 10.36
CA ARG A 112 -7.22 -12.42 10.65
C ARG A 112 -8.36 -11.40 10.62
N GLU A 113 -8.11 -10.13 10.93
CA GLU A 113 -9.13 -9.09 10.87
C GLU A 113 -9.51 -8.75 9.41
N ASN A 114 -8.55 -8.84 8.49
CA ASN A 114 -8.83 -8.69 7.06
C ASN A 114 -9.74 -9.82 6.55
N ILE A 115 -9.52 -11.06 6.99
CA ILE A 115 -10.32 -12.23 6.58
C ILE A 115 -11.80 -12.05 6.94
N LYS A 116 -12.12 -11.50 8.13
CA LYS A 116 -13.51 -11.25 8.55
C LYS A 116 -14.21 -10.25 7.63
N SER A 117 -13.46 -9.38 6.97
CA SER A 117 -13.99 -8.35 6.06
C SER A 117 -14.17 -8.88 4.62
N ILE A 118 -13.78 -10.13 4.33
CA ILE A 118 -13.85 -10.79 3.01
C ILE A 118 -15.09 -11.72 2.89
N GLN A 119 -15.83 -11.96 3.97
CA GLN A 119 -17.08 -12.74 3.98
C GLN A 119 -18.30 -11.92 3.53
#